data_AF-A0A7V9TRJ7-F1
#
_entry.id   AF-A0A7V9TRJ7-F1
#
_cell.length_a   1.000
_cell.length_b   1.000
_cell.length_c   1.000
_cell.angle_alpha   90.00
_cell.angle_beta   90.00
_cell.angle_gamma   90.00
#
_symmetry.space_group_name_H-M   'P 1'
#
loop_
_entity.id
_entity.type
_entity.pdbx_description
1 polymer ?
#
loop_
_entity_poly.entity_id
_entity_poly.type
_entity_poly.pdbx_seq_one_letter_code
_entity_poly.pdbx_strand_id
1 'polypeptide(L)' 'MSTLTIASRFMGPAGSGNGGYVCGRLAQHAGAGGDVTRVALRRPPPLD' A
#
# COMPACT_ATOMS: atom_id res chain seq x y z
N MET A 1 14.86 5.94 -7.90
CA MET A 1 13.67 5.91 -7.03
C MET A 1 12.58 5.18 -7.78
N SER A 2 11.96 4.17 -7.18
CA SER A 2 10.85 3.43 -7.79
C SER A 2 9.51 3.93 -7.25
N THR A 3 8.51 4.01 -8.12
CA THR A 3 7.15 4.42 -7.77
C THR A 3 6.27 3.19 -7.58
N LEU A 4 5.41 3.22 -6.56
CA LEU A 4 4.37 2.22 -6.32
C LEU A 4 3.00 2.86 -6.56
N THR A 5 2.32 2.44 -7.64
CA THR A 5 0.97 2.94 -7.98
C THR A 5 -0.13 2.02 -7.44
N ILE A 6 -1.19 2.63 -6.89
CA ILE A 6 -2.37 1.93 -6.36
C ILE A 6 -3.57 2.22 -7.27
N ALA A 7 -3.82 1.30 -8.20
CA ALA A 7 -4.93 1.43 -9.14
C ALA A 7 -6.30 1.49 -8.44
N SER A 8 -7.24 2.26 -9.01
CA SER A 8 -8.54 2.56 -8.39
C SER A 8 -9.40 1.32 -8.06
N ARG A 9 -9.19 0.19 -8.75
CA ARG A 9 -9.86 -1.09 -8.43
C ARG A 9 -9.51 -1.66 -7.06
N PHE A 10 -8.42 -1.18 -6.45
CA PHE A 10 -7.97 -1.56 -5.11
C PHE A 10 -8.38 -0.54 -4.03
N MET A 11 -9.40 0.26 -4.32
CA MET A 11 -10.03 1.17 -3.37
C MET A 11 -10.65 0.41 -2.19
N GLY A 12 -10.53 0.97 -0.99
CA GLY A 12 -11.28 0.52 0.19
C GLY A 12 -12.33 1.57 0.55
N PRO A 13 -11.98 2.60 1.33
CA PRO A 13 -12.80 3.81 1.47
C PRO A 13 -12.84 4.63 0.18
N ALA A 14 -13.92 5.39 -0.02
CA ALA A 14 -14.04 6.28 -1.18
C ALA A 14 -12.83 7.23 -1.30
N GLY A 15 -12.18 7.23 -2.47
CA GLY A 15 -11.02 8.08 -2.74
C GLY A 15 -9.70 7.63 -2.08
N SER A 16 -9.64 6.43 -1.50
CA SER A 16 -8.44 5.92 -0.83
C SER A 16 -8.16 4.44 -1.13
N GLY A 17 -6.89 4.09 -1.23
CA GLY A 17 -6.46 2.69 -1.33
C GLY A 17 -6.89 1.87 -0.11
N ASN A 18 -7.19 0.59 -0.32
CA ASN A 18 -7.45 -0.36 0.76
C ASN A 18 -6.20 -0.51 1.64
N GLY A 19 -6.34 -0.27 2.95
CA GLY A 19 -5.20 -0.23 3.87
C GLY A 19 -4.39 -1.53 3.93
N GLY A 20 -5.06 -2.68 3.98
CA GLY A 20 -4.37 -3.98 4.01
C GLY A 20 -3.61 -4.26 2.72
N TYR A 21 -4.25 -4.01 1.57
CA TYR A 21 -3.62 -4.15 0.25
C TYR A 21 -2.38 -3.25 0.11
N VAL A 22 -2.52 -1.96 0.44
CA VAL A 22 -1.42 -0.99 0.35
C VAL A 22 -0.27 -1.36 1.27
N CYS A 23 -0.56 -1.77 2.52
CA CYS A 23 0.47 -2.22 3.45
C CYS A 23 1.24 -3.44 2.91
N GLY A 24 0.55 -4.43 2.34
CA GLY A 24 1.20 -5.59 1.72
C GLY A 24 2.09 -5.22 0.54
N ARG A 25 1.61 -4.33 -0.34
CA ARG A 25 2.39 -3.83 -1.49
C ARG A 25 3.61 -3.03 -1.05
N LEU A 26 3.51 -2.22 0.00
CA LEU A 26 4.63 -1.48 0.58
C LEU A 26 5.68 -2.41 1.18
N ALA A 27 5.26 -3.44 1.93
CA ALA A 27 6.19 -4.44 2.47
C ALA A 27 6.95 -5.17 1.34
N GLN A 28 6.24 -5.60 0.30
CA GLN A 28 6.87 -6.20 -0.88
C GLN A 28 7.83 -5.23 -1.59
N HIS A 29 7.43 -3.98 -1.75
CA HIS A 29 8.24 -2.94 -2.40
C HIS A 29 9.50 -2.60 -1.59
N ALA A 30 9.44 -2.69 -0.27
CA ALA A 30 10.59 -2.52 0.62
C ALA A 30 11.55 -3.73 0.63
N GLY A 31 11.24 -4.79 -0.13
CA GLY A 31 12.08 -5.98 -0.21
C GLY A 31 11.94 -6.91 0.98
N ALA A 32 10.83 -6.83 1.73
CA ALA A 32 10.64 -7.61 2.96
C ALA A 32 10.57 -9.13 2.77
N GLY A 33 10.60 -9.67 1.54
CA GLY A 33 11.13 -11.02 1.25
C GLY A 33 10.60 -12.24 2.02
N GLY A 34 9.49 -12.15 2.76
CA GLY A 34 9.00 -13.21 3.65
C GLY A 34 9.16 -12.93 5.15
N ASP A 35 9.83 -11.85 5.53
CA ASP A 35 9.98 -11.40 6.92
C ASP A 35 8.71 -10.69 7.44
N VAL A 36 8.47 -10.83 8.74
CA VAL A 36 7.38 -10.12 9.42
C VAL A 36 7.66 -8.62 9.40
N THR A 37 6.83 -7.87 8.67
CA THR A 37 6.99 -6.41 8.49
C THR A 37 5.80 -5.65 9.06
N ARG A 38 6.08 -4.64 9.89
CA ARG A 38 5.07 -3.70 10.38
C ARG A 38 5.00 -2.48 9.46
N VAL A 39 3.82 -2.26 8.88
CA VAL A 39 3.54 -1.07 8.07
C VAL A 39 2.45 -0.24 8.76
N ALA A 40 2.63 1.08 8.80
CA ALA A 40 1.67 2.01 9.38
C ALA A 40 1.37 3.15 8.39
N LEU A 41 0.13 3.21 7.94
CA LEU A 41 -0.36 4.31 7.10
C LEU A 41 -0.73 5.48 8.02
N ARG A 42 -0.05 6.62 7.84
CA ARG A 42 -0.29 7.84 8.63
C ARG A 42 -1.34 8.76 8.01
N ARG A 43 -1.65 8.53 6.73
CA ARG A 43 -2.64 9.25 5.93
C ARG A 43 -3.34 8.25 5.00
N PRO A 44 -4.55 8.56 4.52
CA PRO A 44 -5.21 7.75 3.49
C PRO A 44 -4.29 7.59 2.27
N PRO A 45 -4.03 6.35 1.80
CA PRO A 45 -3.24 6.14 0.60
C PRO A 45 -3.94 6.74 -0.61
N PRO A 46 -3.25 7.57 -1.42
CA PRO A 46 -3.85 8.12 -2.63
C PRO A 46 -4.19 6.99 -3.61
N LEU A 47 -5.21 7.26 -4.42
CA LEU A 47 -5.56 6.45 -5.58
C LEU A 47 -5.14 7.21 -6.82
N ASP A 48 -4.54 6.47 -7.74
CA ASP A 48 -4.10 6.93 -9.05
C ASP A 48 -4.36 5.77 -10.04
#